data_AF-K2F504-F1
#
_entry.id   AF-K2F504-F1
#
_cell.length_a   1.000
_cell.length_b   1.000
_cell.length_c   1.000
_cell.angle_alpha   90.00
_cell.angle_beta   90.00
_cell.angle_gamma   90.00
#
_symmetry.space_group_name_H-M   'P 1'
#
loop_
_entity.id
_entity.type
_entity.pdbx_description
1 polymer ?
#
loop_
_entity_poly.entity_id
_entity_poly.type
_entity_poly.pdbx_seq_one_letter_code
_entity_poly.pdbx_strand_id
1 'polypeptide(L)' 'MDTILHRLRGKLEVDTEFGSFLGDTRIRLLEAIDQHGSISQAAKAVPISYKAAWDAVDAMNNLADQPLVVRS' A
#
# COMPACT_ATOMS: atom_id res chain seq x y z
N MET A 1 25.99 -29.17 -18.18
CA MET A 1 25.39 -29.07 -16.84
C MET A 1 24.51 -27.84 -16.86
N ASP A 2 23.20 -28.01 -17.03
CA ASP A 2 22.28 -26.88 -16.97
C ASP A 2 22.27 -26.30 -15.56
N THR A 3 22.56 -25.01 -15.47
CA THR A 3 22.58 -24.30 -14.19
C THR A 3 21.14 -24.01 -13.79
N ILE A 4 20.69 -24.58 -12.67
CA ILE A 4 19.35 -24.36 -12.15
C ILE A 4 19.25 -22.90 -11.68
N LEU A 5 18.39 -22.12 -12.34
CA LEU A 5 18.02 -20.76 -11.92
C LEU A 5 17.12 -20.86 -10.68
N HIS A 6 17.70 -20.69 -9.50
CA HIS A 6 16.93 -20.63 -8.26
C HIS A 6 16.19 -19.30 -8.17
N ARG A 7 14.85 -19.35 -8.19
CA ARG A 7 13.98 -18.19 -8.01
C ARG A 7 13.31 -18.25 -6.63
N LEU A 8 13.74 -17.39 -5.72
CA LEU A 8 13.05 -17.18 -4.44
C LEU A 8 11.88 -16.21 -4.66
N ARG A 9 10.66 -16.62 -4.30
CA ARG A 9 9.46 -15.78 -4.31
C ARG A 9 8.85 -15.84 -2.92
N GLY A 10 8.78 -14.71 -2.23
CA GLY A 10 8.21 -14.60 -0.89
C GLY A 10 7.31 -13.38 -0.77
N LYS A 11 6.31 -13.45 0.10
CA LYS A 11 5.50 -12.30 0.53
C LYS A 11 6.01 -11.92 1.92
N LEU A 12 6.40 -10.67 2.10
CA LEU A 12 6.81 -10.14 3.41
C LEU A 12 5.66 -9.27 3.92
N GLU A 13 5.18 -9.57 5.13
CA GLU A 13 4.20 -8.76 5.85
C GLU A 13 4.86 -8.35 7.17
N VAL A 14 4.79 -7.07 7.50
CA VAL A 14 5.26 -6.54 8.78
C VAL A 14 4.04 -6.15 9.60
N ASP A 15 3.80 -6.92 10.65
CA ASP A 15 2.79 -6.62 11.65
C ASP A 15 3.40 -5.83 12.81
N THR A 16 2.64 -4.86 13.29
CA THR A 16 2.93 -4.11 14.52
C THR A 16 1.81 -4.38 15.53
N GLU A 17 1.99 -3.96 16.78
CA GLU A 17 0.93 -4.01 17.80
C GLU A 17 -0.35 -3.24 17.39
N PHE A 18 -0.24 -2.36 16.39
CA PHE A 18 -1.34 -1.59 15.80
C PHE A 18 -1.90 -2.21 14.50
N GLY A 19 -1.47 -3.42 14.14
CA GLY A 19 -1.86 -4.14 12.92
C GLY A 19 -0.79 -4.13 11.82
N SER A 20 -1.14 -4.65 10.64
CA SER A 20 -0.21 -4.73 9.49
C SER A 20 0.23 -3.35 9.01
N PHE A 21 1.49 -3.03 9.28
CA PHE A 21 2.13 -1.72 9.06
C PHE A 21 2.63 -1.56 7.63
N LEU A 22 3.22 -2.63 7.07
CA LEU A 22 3.64 -2.73 5.67
C LEU A 22 3.00 -3.95 5.02
N GLY A 23 1.67 -3.97 4.98
CA GLY A 23 0.96 -4.82 4.04
C GLY A 23 1.21 -4.30 2.63
N ASP A 24 1.61 -5.17 1.70
CA ASP A 24 1.70 -4.95 0.24
C ASP A 24 0.61 -4.00 -0.30
N THR A 25 -0.60 -4.08 0.25
CA THR A 25 -1.74 -3.20 -0.05
C THR A 25 -1.49 -1.70 0.21
N ARG A 26 -0.87 -1.30 1.33
CA ARG A 26 -0.69 0.13 1.67
C ARG A 26 0.33 0.80 0.76
N ILE A 27 1.45 0.11 0.48
CA ILE A 27 2.46 0.59 -0.47
C ILE A 27 1.82 0.71 -1.86
N ARG A 28 1.16 -0.35 -2.34
CA ARG A 28 0.46 -0.32 -3.63
C ARG A 28 -0.59 0.78 -3.70
N LEU A 29 -1.25 1.08 -2.58
CA LEU A 29 -2.23 2.16 -2.52
C LEU A 29 -1.56 3.52 -2.73
N LEU A 30 -0.41 3.79 -2.08
CA LEU A 30 0.34 5.03 -2.28
C LEU A 30 0.88 5.13 -3.71
N GLU A 31 1.46 4.05 -4.26
CA GLU A 31 1.92 3.99 -5.65
C GLU A 31 0.78 4.24 -6.64
N ALA A 32 -0.39 3.64 -6.42
CA ALA A 32 -1.55 3.84 -7.27
C ALA A 32 -2.13 5.25 -7.14
N ILE A 33 -2.05 5.88 -5.96
CA ILE A 33 -2.43 7.29 -5.78
C ILE A 33 -1.49 8.19 -6.57
N ASP A 34 -0.18 7.97 -6.50
CA ASP A 34 0.81 8.72 -7.29
C ASP A 34 0.57 8.56 -8.79
N GLN A 35 0.33 7.32 -9.24
CA GLN A 35 0.11 7.02 -10.66
C GLN A 35 -1.21 7.60 -11.21
N HIS A 36 -2.28 7.61 -10.43
CA HIS A 36 -3.62 7.99 -10.89
C HIS A 36 -4.06 9.39 -10.45
N GLY A 37 -3.40 9.99 -9.46
CA GLY A 37 -3.79 11.27 -8.86
C GLY A 37 -5.13 11.22 -8.12
N SER A 38 -5.64 10.02 -7.79
CA SER A 38 -6.99 9.87 -7.23
C SER A 38 -7.10 8.64 -6.32
N ILE A 39 -7.54 8.87 -5.08
CA ILE A 39 -7.84 7.80 -4.11
C ILE A 39 -8.92 6.86 -4.63
N SER A 40 -9.91 7.37 -5.36
CA SER A 40 -10.99 6.55 -5.90
C SER A 40 -10.56 5.67 -7.07
N GLN A 41 -9.61 6.10 -7.89
CA GLN A 41 -8.99 5.26 -8.92
C GLN A 41 -7.99 4.28 -8.31
N ALA A 42 -7.18 4.71 -7.34
CA ALA A 42 -6.24 3.85 -6.63
C ALA A 42 -6.93 2.70 -5.89
N ALA A 43 -8.07 2.96 -5.25
CA ALA A 43 -8.87 1.92 -4.59
C ALA A 43 -9.27 0.79 -5.55
N LYS A 44 -9.64 1.13 -6.80
CA LYS A 44 -9.98 0.16 -7.84
C LYS A 44 -8.76 -0.62 -8.33
N ALA A 45 -7.59 0.04 -8.42
CA ALA A 45 -6.34 -0.59 -8.83
C ALA A 45 -5.77 -1.55 -7.77
N VAL A 46 -6.05 -1.30 -6.48
CA VAL A 46 -5.59 -2.08 -5.32
C VAL A 46 -6.68 -3.01 -4.76
N PRO A 47 -7.60 -3.47 -5.62
CA PRO A 47 -8.94 -4.03 -5.31
C PRO A 47 -9.49 -3.85 -3.87
N ILE A 48 -9.52 -2.62 -3.35
CA ILE A 48 -10.13 -2.28 -2.06
C ILE A 48 -11.30 -1.32 -2.24
N SER A 49 -12.19 -1.27 -1.25
CA SER A 49 -13.28 -0.30 -1.28
C SER A 49 -12.72 1.12 -1.16
N TYR A 50 -13.43 2.12 -1.71
CA TYR A 50 -13.05 3.52 -1.54
C TYR A 50 -12.93 3.90 -0.06
N LYS A 51 -13.86 3.44 0.79
CA LYS A 51 -13.78 3.66 2.24
C LYS A 51 -12.51 3.05 2.86
N ALA A 52 -12.17 1.82 2.49
CA ALA A 52 -10.94 1.18 2.99
C ALA A 52 -9.68 1.90 2.52
N ALA A 53 -9.63 2.38 1.27
CA ALA A 53 -8.53 3.21 0.78
C ALA A 53 -8.42 4.52 1.58
N TRP A 54 -9.55 5.14 1.87
CA TRP A 54 -9.60 6.37 2.64
C TRP A 54 -9.14 6.18 4.09
N ASP A 55 -9.70 5.17 4.77
CA ASP A 55 -9.34 4.82 6.15
C ASP A 55 -7.83 4.46 6.24
N ALA A 56 -7.29 3.80 5.20
CA ALA A 56 -5.85 3.49 5.12
C ALA A 56 -4.98 4.74 4.94
N VAL A 57 -5.37 5.65 4.05
CA VAL A 57 -4.66 6.94 3.85
C VAL A 57 -4.69 7.78 5.12
N ASP A 58 -5.86 7.86 5.78
CA ASP A 58 -6.01 8.62 7.03
C ASP A 58 -5.12 8.04 8.14
N ALA A 59 -5.13 6.72 8.32
CA ALA A 59 -4.24 6.05 9.26
C ALA A 59 -2.75 6.30 8.96
N MET A 60 -2.34 6.23 7.69
CA MET A 60 -0.94 6.48 7.32
C MET A 60 -0.52 7.95 7.53
N ASN A 61 -1.38 8.90 7.20
CA ASN A 61 -1.12 10.32 7.44
C ASN A 61 -1.00 10.63 8.94
N ASN A 62 -1.80 9.98 9.80
CA ASN A 62 -1.74 10.17 11.25
C ASN A 62 -0.50 9.55 11.90
N LEU A 63 0.10 8.52 11.26
CA LEU A 63 1.28 7.82 11.78
C LEU A 63 2.61 8.42 11.29
N ALA A 64 2.59 9.19 10.20
CA ALA A 64 3.78 9.80 9.63
C ALA A 64 4.03 11.21 10.20
N ASP A 65 5.30 11.61 10.30
CA ASP A 65 5.68 12.96 10.75
C ASP A 65 5.10 14.08 9.87
N GLN A 66 4.78 13.75 8.62
CA GLN A 66 4.12 14.62 7.66
C GLN A 66 3.10 13.83 6.83
N PRO A 67 2.01 14.47 6.35
CA PRO A 67 1.02 13.79 5.52
C PRO A 67 1.64 13.18 4.27
N LEU A 68 1.42 11.88 4.05
CA LEU A 68 1.91 11.18 2.86
C LEU A 68 1.05 11.51 1.63
N VAL A 69 -0.24 11.78 1.84
CA VAL A 69 -1.17 12.18 0.78
C VAL A 69 -1.92 13.42 1.21
N VAL A 70 -1.83 14.49 0.42
CA VAL A 70 -2.56 15.74 0.61
C VAL A 70 -3.71 15.79 -0.39
N ARG A 71 -4.87 16.26 0.06
CA ARG A 71 -6.07 16.38 -0.77
C ARG A 71 -6.11 17.76 -1.41
N SER A 72 -6.47 17.80 -2.69
CA SER A 72 -6.76 19.02 -3.46
C SER A 72 -8.24 19.13 -3.76
#